data_AF-A0A921LP94-F1
#
_entry.id   AF-A0A921LP94-F1
#
_cell.length_a   1.000
_cell.length_b   1.000
_cell.length_c   1.000
_cell.angle_alpha   90.00
_cell.angle_beta   90.00
_cell.angle_gamma   90.00
#
_symmetry.space_group_name_H-M   'P 1'
#
loop_
_entity.id
_entity.type
_entity.pdbx_description
1 polymer ?
#
loop_
_entity_poly.entity_id
_entity_poly.type
_entity_poly.pdbx_seq_one_letter_code
_entity_poly.pdbx_strand_id
1 'polypeptide(L)'
;MIESSSPPKEFRSHNADFRLRYAWPKAYANTNTPCRGCLDPLDPLTGKPLSKHFLYGTDSNQPVHYMIYGKDPWDIWYNHLEAAVAHLAMLMAQQGLIANTSTHIDDPANTAKLDVLARNFKDTFFMLHRNEWKARTVDEYQRQYDVLLKELGDFSVSNLDNTAYRNLQETICHNAVANARKLDAWMYGDEPPSSARKRMSLLYELIQDLKQVEGIPIPAVPTRYNSKPSRQQQLLDRIDSARSLPESLLRSACAQPPLQGQAGLMIDAGLRISEDAGLLFDSLRAIDTSQGTLYYVEITGQLSPSGKRTEITKTDSSYRTVPISYELAQDLVRYRQKLEETHGDLSLRLLCGQGEEDGFNDSPAKAAAWQERISKLVPQLLRQKDFSRALASARAYCFSQKAQDIALRDRSTCHALRRNFCTWLYCQSGLDTAEIYRQMGHSYGPLQKKAAGLTPEELRRMCLRKYVSPTLYHSANPLRYSVDGAQRMTEVPACEVILTLPTGTSIELTVEDSEPGNVIQITGEGLNVQLLRKDERHDMQYTYALLADEAEITILTKHKLFQ
;
A
#
# COMPACT_ATOMS: atom_id res chain seq x y z
N MET A 1 -1.49 -36.01 56.94
CA MET A 1 -1.12 -36.56 55.63
C MET A 1 -2.40 -36.87 54.88
N ILE A 2 -2.77 -36.01 53.94
CA ILE A 2 -3.67 -36.36 52.83
C ILE A 2 -2.80 -36.12 51.61
N GLU A 3 -2.32 -37.19 51.00
CA GLU A 3 -1.59 -37.12 49.73
C GLU A 3 -2.47 -36.36 48.74
N SER A 4 -1.95 -35.27 48.16
CA SER A 4 -2.64 -34.55 47.10
C SER A 4 -2.70 -35.46 45.87
N SER A 5 -3.75 -36.28 45.78
CA SER A 5 -3.96 -37.15 44.63
C SER A 5 -4.12 -36.26 43.40
N SER A 6 -3.21 -36.37 42.44
CA SER A 6 -3.41 -35.77 41.13
C SER A 6 -4.62 -36.44 40.45
N PRO A 7 -5.32 -35.76 39.53
CA PRO A 7 -6.36 -36.39 38.73
C PRO A 7 -5.84 -37.66 38.02
N PRO A 8 -6.72 -38.63 37.71
CA PRO A 8 -6.33 -39.83 36.97
C PRO A 8 -5.58 -39.50 35.68
N LYS A 9 -4.44 -40.15 35.46
CA LYS A 9 -3.62 -39.94 34.25
C LYS A 9 -4.09 -40.77 33.07
N GLU A 10 -4.79 -41.86 33.34
CA GLU A 10 -5.44 -42.70 32.34
C GLU A 10 -6.86 -42.98 32.81
N PHE A 11 -7.82 -42.89 31.90
CA PHE A 11 -9.22 -43.10 32.20
C PHE A 11 -9.98 -43.54 30.95
N ARG A 12 -11.11 -44.20 31.18
CA ARG A 12 -12.02 -44.64 30.13
C ARG A 12 -13.28 -43.78 30.15
N SER A 13 -13.67 -43.28 28.98
CA SER A 13 -14.90 -42.51 28.80
C SER A 13 -15.41 -42.71 27.37
N HIS A 14 -16.72 -42.71 27.16
CA HIS A 14 -17.34 -42.89 25.83
C HIS A 14 -16.81 -44.11 25.05
N ASN A 15 -16.58 -45.25 25.73
CA ASN A 15 -16.00 -46.47 25.17
C ASN A 15 -14.56 -46.36 24.62
N ALA A 16 -13.88 -45.23 24.83
CA ALA A 16 -12.48 -45.01 24.47
C ALA A 16 -11.59 -44.83 25.71
N ASP A 17 -10.33 -45.22 25.59
CA ASP A 17 -9.31 -45.02 26.62
C ASP A 17 -8.48 -43.77 26.29
N PHE A 18 -8.18 -42.97 27.30
CA PHE A 18 -7.44 -41.72 27.16
C PHE A 18 -6.30 -41.65 28.16
N ARG A 19 -5.23 -40.95 27.77
CA ARG A 19 -4.14 -40.55 28.65
C ARG A 19 -4.05 -39.04 28.73
N LEU A 20 -4.01 -38.50 29.94
CA LEU A 20 -3.90 -37.07 30.21
C LEU A 20 -2.60 -36.75 30.94
N ARG A 21 -1.83 -35.81 30.38
CA ARG A 21 -0.54 -35.36 30.92
C ARG A 21 -0.57 -33.86 31.16
N TYR A 22 -0.12 -33.41 32.32
CA TYR A 22 -0.12 -31.98 32.67
C TYR A 22 1.28 -31.38 32.55
N ALA A 23 1.34 -30.13 32.09
CA ALA A 23 2.55 -29.33 32.01
C ALA A 23 2.25 -27.88 32.40
N TRP A 24 3.28 -27.16 32.84
CA TRP A 24 3.23 -25.75 33.20
C TRP A 24 4.22 -24.96 32.33
N PRO A 25 3.84 -24.62 31.09
CA PRO A 25 4.79 -24.01 30.17
C PRO A 25 5.08 -22.56 30.59
N LYS A 26 6.35 -22.16 30.59
CA LYS A 26 6.78 -20.81 31.00
C LYS A 26 6.05 -19.67 30.26
N ALA A 27 5.67 -19.89 29.01
CA ALA A 27 4.94 -18.91 28.19
C ALA A 27 3.56 -18.53 28.76
N TYR A 28 2.96 -19.37 29.59
CA TYR A 28 1.60 -19.17 30.12
C TYR A 28 1.57 -18.87 31.63
N ALA A 29 2.74 -18.72 32.28
CA ALA A 29 2.85 -18.58 33.74
C ALA A 29 2.08 -17.39 34.32
N ASN A 30 1.91 -16.30 33.54
CA ASN A 30 1.22 -15.08 33.96
C ASN A 30 -0.19 -14.93 33.35
N THR A 31 -0.76 -16.03 32.84
CA THR A 31 -2.12 -16.02 32.25
C THR A 31 -3.15 -16.55 33.25
N ASN A 32 -4.43 -16.39 32.94
CA ASN A 32 -5.52 -16.92 33.77
C ASN A 32 -5.68 -18.46 33.66
N THR A 33 -4.99 -19.12 32.72
CA THR A 33 -5.00 -20.57 32.49
C THR A 33 -3.56 -21.13 32.31
N PRO A 34 -2.73 -21.05 33.36
CA PRO A 34 -1.31 -21.40 33.30
C PRO A 34 -1.01 -22.90 33.17
N CYS A 35 -1.98 -23.78 33.44
CA CYS A 35 -1.83 -25.24 33.35
C CYS A 35 -2.27 -25.74 31.97
N ARG A 36 -1.46 -26.63 31.36
CA ARG A 36 -1.77 -27.29 30.10
C ARG A 36 -1.93 -28.80 30.30
N GLY A 37 -3.10 -29.33 29.99
CA GLY A 37 -3.38 -30.75 29.83
C GLY A 37 -3.16 -31.19 28.37
N CYS A 38 -2.48 -32.30 28.17
CA CYS A 38 -2.26 -32.95 26.89
C CYS A 38 -3.00 -34.27 26.93
N LEU A 39 -4.12 -34.32 26.21
CA LEU A 39 -5.03 -35.46 26.11
C LEU A 39 -4.69 -36.27 24.86
N ASP A 40 -4.32 -37.52 25.08
CA ASP A 40 -3.95 -38.49 24.06
C ASP A 40 -5.05 -39.57 24.00
N PRO A 41 -5.81 -39.69 22.89
CA PRO A 41 -6.71 -40.82 22.69
C PRO A 41 -5.88 -42.08 22.40
N LEU A 42 -6.23 -43.20 23.01
CA LEU A 42 -5.50 -44.46 22.89
C LEU A 42 -6.17 -45.40 21.89
N ASP A 43 -5.34 -46.09 21.11
CA ASP A 43 -5.76 -47.14 20.19
C ASP A 43 -6.32 -48.33 21.00
N PRO A 44 -7.58 -48.74 20.79
CA PRO A 44 -8.20 -49.84 21.53
C PRO A 44 -7.50 -51.20 21.37
N LEU A 45 -6.74 -51.40 20.29
CA LEU A 45 -6.01 -52.65 20.02
C LEU A 45 -4.61 -52.65 20.65
N THR A 46 -3.93 -51.50 20.67
CA THR A 46 -2.51 -51.43 21.05
C THR A 46 -2.26 -50.72 22.38
N GLY A 47 -3.25 -50.00 22.92
CA GLY A 47 -3.12 -49.18 24.14
C GLY A 47 -2.15 -48.00 24.00
N LYS A 48 -1.70 -47.70 22.77
CA LYS A 48 -0.77 -46.60 22.47
C LYS A 48 -1.53 -45.38 21.95
N PRO A 49 -0.96 -44.16 22.08
CA PRO A 49 -1.56 -42.96 21.51
C PRO A 49 -1.84 -43.11 20.01
N LEU A 50 -3.08 -42.80 19.61
CA LEU A 50 -3.49 -42.81 18.19
C LEU A 50 -2.67 -41.80 17.38
N SER A 51 -2.36 -42.16 16.13
CA SER A 51 -1.73 -41.22 15.20
C SER A 51 -2.76 -40.30 14.56
N LYS A 52 -2.32 -39.12 14.12
CA LYS A 52 -3.13 -38.15 13.37
C LYS A 52 -3.65 -38.71 12.06
N HIS A 53 -2.94 -39.67 11.46
CA HIS A 53 -3.40 -40.40 10.29
C HIS A 53 -4.69 -41.17 10.58
N PHE A 54 -4.70 -41.96 11.66
CA PHE A 54 -5.87 -42.76 12.02
C PHE A 54 -7.06 -41.94 12.51
N LEU A 55 -6.83 -40.81 13.18
CA LEU A 55 -7.93 -40.00 13.73
C LEU A 55 -8.45 -38.91 12.77
N TYR A 56 -7.56 -38.27 12.00
CA TYR A 56 -7.90 -37.12 11.15
C TYR A 56 -7.80 -37.40 9.65
N GLY A 57 -7.36 -38.61 9.23
CA GLY A 57 -7.20 -38.96 7.81
C GLY A 57 -6.07 -38.19 7.10
N THR A 58 -5.10 -37.66 7.85
CA THR A 58 -3.94 -36.93 7.30
C THR A 58 -2.76 -37.87 7.02
N ASP A 59 -1.74 -37.46 6.26
CA ASP A 59 -0.53 -38.28 6.03
C ASP A 59 0.43 -38.33 7.25
N SER A 60 0.01 -37.84 8.42
CA SER A 60 0.88 -37.68 9.59
C SER A 60 0.80 -38.85 10.56
N ASN A 61 1.91 -39.59 10.71
CA ASN A 61 2.05 -40.66 11.71
C ASN A 61 2.36 -40.17 13.13
N GLN A 62 2.34 -38.86 13.37
CA GLN A 62 2.57 -38.30 14.71
C GLN A 62 1.39 -38.59 15.64
N PRO A 63 1.62 -38.81 16.94
CA PRO A 63 0.54 -38.98 17.90
C PRO A 63 -0.40 -37.76 17.96
N VAL A 64 -1.68 -38.01 18.26
CA VAL A 64 -2.65 -36.97 18.58
C VAL A 64 -2.36 -36.47 19.99
N HIS A 65 -2.12 -35.17 20.10
CA HIS A 65 -1.92 -34.45 21.36
C HIS A 65 -2.93 -33.30 21.43
N TYR A 66 -4.10 -33.56 22.00
CA TYR A 66 -5.15 -32.55 22.13
C TYR A 66 -4.88 -31.69 23.37
N MET A 67 -4.75 -30.37 23.19
CA MET A 67 -4.33 -29.47 24.26
C MET A 67 -5.54 -28.84 24.93
N ILE A 68 -5.57 -28.89 26.26
CA ILE A 68 -6.60 -28.30 27.12
C ILE A 68 -5.88 -27.36 28.10
N TYR A 69 -6.42 -26.19 28.37
CA TYR A 69 -5.83 -25.22 29.28
C TYR A 69 -6.76 -24.94 30.45
N GLY A 70 -6.21 -24.76 31.64
CA GLY A 70 -6.98 -24.45 32.84
C GLY A 70 -6.11 -23.82 33.92
N LYS A 71 -6.74 -23.47 35.04
CA LYS A 71 -6.04 -22.89 36.20
C LYS A 71 -5.06 -23.87 36.82
N ASP A 72 -5.48 -25.14 36.93
CA ASP A 72 -4.75 -26.25 37.52
C ASP A 72 -5.26 -27.59 36.96
N PRO A 73 -4.64 -28.74 37.30
CA PRO A 73 -5.08 -30.04 36.80
C PRO A 73 -6.53 -30.42 37.13
N TRP A 74 -7.08 -29.96 38.26
CA TRP A 74 -8.44 -30.25 38.69
C TRP A 74 -9.47 -29.38 37.95
N ASP A 75 -9.13 -28.13 37.66
CA ASP A 75 -9.93 -27.26 36.78
C ASP A 75 -10.06 -27.89 35.38
N ILE A 76 -8.95 -28.40 34.83
CA ILE A 76 -8.98 -29.16 33.57
C ILE A 76 -9.89 -30.38 33.70
N TRP A 77 -9.72 -31.18 34.75
CA TRP A 77 -10.47 -32.42 34.94
C TRP A 77 -11.99 -32.23 35.05
N TYR A 78 -12.44 -31.24 35.84
CA TYR A 78 -13.87 -31.06 36.10
C TYR A 78 -14.58 -30.13 35.11
N ASN A 79 -13.89 -29.12 34.57
CA ASN A 79 -14.56 -28.06 33.80
C ASN A 79 -14.27 -28.12 32.29
N HIS A 80 -13.14 -28.71 31.87
CA HIS A 80 -12.67 -28.60 30.48
C HIS A 80 -12.46 -29.97 29.80
N LEU A 81 -12.38 -31.06 30.57
CA LEU A 81 -12.03 -32.39 30.05
C LEU A 81 -13.15 -33.03 29.22
N GLU A 82 -14.40 -32.94 29.70
CA GLU A 82 -15.52 -33.70 29.13
C GLU A 82 -15.79 -33.33 27.67
N ALA A 83 -15.78 -32.04 27.34
CA ALA A 83 -15.96 -31.58 25.97
C ALA A 83 -14.86 -32.10 25.03
N ALA A 84 -13.60 -32.10 25.49
CA ALA A 84 -12.48 -32.60 24.70
C ALA A 84 -12.53 -34.13 24.50
N VAL A 85 -12.95 -34.86 25.54
CA VAL A 85 -13.13 -36.32 25.51
C VAL A 85 -14.27 -36.70 24.58
N ALA A 86 -15.42 -36.03 24.68
CA ALA A 86 -16.57 -36.25 23.81
C ALA A 86 -16.23 -36.01 22.33
N HIS A 87 -15.51 -34.92 22.03
CA HIS A 87 -15.05 -34.61 20.69
C HIS A 87 -14.13 -35.70 20.11
N LEU A 88 -13.10 -36.11 20.85
CA LEU A 88 -12.17 -37.15 20.39
C LEU A 88 -12.84 -38.52 20.26
N ALA A 89 -13.73 -38.89 21.18
CA ALA A 89 -14.48 -40.13 21.11
C ALA A 89 -15.42 -40.16 19.89
N MET A 90 -16.07 -39.04 19.57
CA MET A 90 -16.87 -38.91 18.35
C MET A 90 -16.03 -39.13 17.09
N LEU A 91 -14.85 -38.50 17.01
CA LEU A 91 -13.93 -38.72 15.89
C LEU A 91 -13.47 -40.18 15.78
N MET A 92 -13.13 -40.81 16.91
CA MET A 92 -12.78 -42.23 16.94
C MET A 92 -13.94 -43.11 16.44
N ALA A 93 -15.18 -42.79 16.80
CA ALA A 93 -16.36 -43.51 16.35
C ALA A 93 -16.63 -43.31 14.84
N GLN A 94 -16.45 -42.09 14.33
CA GLN A 94 -16.57 -41.78 12.90
C GLN A 94 -15.54 -42.53 12.04
N GLN A 95 -14.33 -42.73 12.57
CA GLN A 95 -13.28 -43.52 11.91
C GLN A 95 -13.42 -45.04 12.13
N GLY A 96 -14.49 -45.49 12.80
CA GLY A 96 -14.74 -46.90 13.07
C GLY A 96 -13.79 -47.53 14.10
N LEU A 97 -13.08 -46.72 14.89
CA LEU A 97 -12.11 -47.19 15.89
C LEU A 97 -12.80 -47.67 17.18
N ILE A 98 -13.98 -47.14 17.50
CA ILE A 98 -14.80 -47.56 18.65
C ILE A 98 -16.26 -47.73 18.24
N ALA A 99 -17.03 -48.51 19.02
CA ALA A 99 -18.44 -48.75 18.75
C ALA A 99 -19.27 -47.46 18.88
N ASN A 100 -20.15 -47.23 17.90
CA ASN A 100 -21.07 -46.09 17.86
C ASN A 100 -22.13 -46.22 18.98
N THR A 101 -21.83 -45.68 20.16
CA THR A 101 -22.87 -45.33 21.15
C THR A 101 -23.31 -43.90 20.89
N SER A 102 -24.04 -43.70 19.80
CA SER A 102 -24.69 -42.43 19.48
C SER A 102 -25.88 -42.23 20.43
N THR A 103 -25.63 -41.77 21.66
CA THR A 103 -26.55 -40.79 22.23
C THR A 103 -26.23 -39.49 21.52
N HIS A 104 -27.15 -39.03 20.67
CA HIS A 104 -27.14 -37.67 20.12
C HIS A 104 -27.02 -36.68 21.29
N ILE A 105 -25.79 -36.26 21.58
CA ILE A 105 -25.53 -35.00 22.27
C ILE A 105 -25.27 -34.04 21.12
N ASP A 106 -26.26 -33.22 20.81
CA ASP A 106 -26.06 -32.07 19.94
C ASP A 106 -24.96 -31.20 20.57
N ASP A 107 -23.76 -31.22 19.99
CA ASP A 107 -22.66 -30.38 20.42
C ASP A 107 -23.09 -28.90 20.26
N PRO A 108 -23.18 -28.10 21.34
CA PRO A 108 -23.56 -26.69 21.27
C PRO A 108 -22.70 -25.89 20.29
N ALA A 109 -21.47 -26.34 20.01
CA ALA A 109 -20.57 -25.75 19.04
C ALA A 109 -21.05 -25.90 17.58
N ASN A 110 -21.79 -26.96 17.25
CA ASN A 110 -22.32 -27.21 15.90
C ASN A 110 -23.52 -26.33 15.56
N THR A 111 -24.26 -25.85 16.57
CA THR A 111 -25.38 -24.91 16.40
C THR A 111 -25.04 -23.48 16.80
N ALA A 112 -23.79 -23.22 17.21
CA ALA A 112 -23.36 -21.91 17.65
C ALA A 112 -23.58 -20.86 16.54
N LYS A 113 -24.17 -19.73 16.92
CA LYS A 113 -24.36 -18.61 16.00
C LYS A 113 -23.03 -17.97 15.63
N LEU A 114 -22.85 -17.73 14.35
CA LEU A 114 -21.58 -17.25 13.81
C LEU A 114 -21.26 -15.83 14.28
N ASP A 115 -22.27 -14.97 14.46
CA ASP A 115 -22.07 -13.62 14.98
C ASP A 115 -21.57 -13.63 16.43
N VAL A 116 -22.02 -14.58 17.25
CA VAL A 116 -21.60 -14.72 18.65
C VAL A 116 -20.14 -15.21 18.71
N LEU A 117 -19.80 -16.23 17.92
CA LEU A 117 -18.42 -16.72 17.82
C LEU A 117 -17.47 -15.61 17.34
N ALA A 118 -17.84 -14.92 16.26
CA ALA A 118 -17.06 -13.83 15.70
C ALA A 118 -16.91 -12.64 16.67
N ARG A 119 -17.95 -12.35 17.47
CA ARG A 119 -17.89 -11.29 18.49
C ARG A 119 -16.90 -11.65 19.61
N ASN A 120 -16.95 -12.89 20.09
CA ASN A 120 -16.06 -13.38 21.15
C ASN A 120 -14.61 -13.52 20.65
N PHE A 121 -14.42 -13.83 19.37
CA PHE A 121 -13.11 -14.01 18.76
C PHE A 121 -12.46 -12.69 18.28
N LYS A 122 -13.17 -11.56 18.31
CA LYS A 122 -12.74 -10.29 17.70
C LYS A 122 -11.34 -9.85 18.14
N ASP A 123 -11.07 -9.84 19.44
CA ASP A 123 -9.76 -9.37 19.95
C ASP A 123 -8.63 -10.32 19.54
N THR A 124 -8.88 -11.63 19.57
CA THR A 124 -7.93 -12.65 19.09
C THR A 124 -7.68 -12.51 17.59
N PHE A 125 -8.72 -12.33 16.79
CA PHE A 125 -8.62 -12.08 15.34
C PHE A 125 -7.70 -10.89 15.04
N PHE A 126 -7.97 -9.71 15.62
CA PHE A 126 -7.12 -8.54 15.38
C PHE A 126 -5.71 -8.68 15.97
N MET A 127 -5.52 -9.47 17.02
CA MET A 127 -4.21 -9.79 17.56
C MET A 127 -3.39 -10.68 16.60
N LEU A 128 -4.01 -11.69 15.99
CA LEU A 128 -3.36 -12.59 15.02
C LEU A 128 -2.80 -11.78 13.83
N HIS A 129 -3.57 -10.80 13.35
CA HIS A 129 -3.23 -9.99 12.17
C HIS A 129 -2.48 -8.69 12.50
N ARG A 130 -2.07 -8.47 13.76
CA ARG A 130 -1.46 -7.19 14.22
C ARG A 130 -0.14 -6.85 13.53
N ASN A 131 0.59 -7.86 13.07
CA ASN A 131 1.87 -7.68 12.38
C ASN A 131 1.67 -7.39 10.89
N GLU A 132 0.50 -7.70 10.34
CA GLU A 132 0.17 -7.52 8.93
C GLU A 132 -0.52 -6.18 8.68
N TRP A 133 -1.32 -5.72 9.64
CA TRP A 133 -2.14 -4.52 9.50
C TRP A 133 -1.60 -3.34 10.32
N LYS A 134 -1.49 -2.19 9.66
CA LYS A 134 -1.16 -0.91 10.34
C LYS A 134 -2.36 -0.38 11.09
N ALA A 135 -2.13 0.48 12.10
CA ALA A 135 -3.17 1.09 12.93
C ALA A 135 -4.39 1.61 12.13
N ARG A 136 -4.16 2.37 11.04
CA ARG A 136 -5.25 2.86 10.18
C ARG A 136 -6.07 1.74 9.53
N THR A 137 -5.40 0.66 9.11
CA THR A 137 -6.06 -0.52 8.55
C THR A 137 -6.86 -1.22 9.62
N VAL A 138 -6.30 -1.38 10.82
CA VAL A 138 -6.99 -1.96 11.98
C VAL A 138 -8.24 -1.15 12.32
N ASP A 139 -8.16 0.18 12.44
CA ASP A 139 -9.31 1.04 12.76
C ASP A 139 -10.42 0.96 11.70
N GLU A 140 -10.04 0.84 10.43
CA GLU A 140 -10.99 0.66 9.32
C GLU A 140 -11.59 -0.76 9.32
N TYR A 141 -10.77 -1.78 9.53
CA TYR A 141 -11.20 -3.18 9.52
C TYR A 141 -12.07 -3.49 10.74
N GLN A 142 -11.80 -2.94 11.91
CA GLN A 142 -12.67 -3.06 13.08
C GLN A 142 -14.07 -2.52 12.79
N ARG A 143 -14.16 -1.33 12.18
CA ARG A 143 -15.46 -0.75 11.78
C ARG A 143 -16.20 -1.62 10.77
N GLN A 144 -15.49 -2.20 9.80
CA GLN A 144 -16.11 -3.13 8.84
C GLN A 144 -16.48 -4.48 9.47
N TYR A 145 -15.67 -4.97 10.40
CA TYR A 145 -15.91 -6.20 11.16
C TYR A 145 -17.18 -6.06 12.01
N ASP A 146 -17.40 -4.92 12.65
CA ASP A 146 -18.62 -4.67 13.42
C ASP A 146 -19.89 -4.64 12.57
N VAL A 147 -19.78 -4.23 11.30
CA VAL A 147 -20.88 -4.34 10.34
C VAL A 147 -21.06 -5.80 9.91
N LEU A 148 -19.97 -6.51 9.62
CA LEU A 148 -20.00 -7.93 9.28
C LEU A 148 -20.68 -8.75 10.39
N LEU A 149 -20.40 -8.48 11.67
CA LEU A 149 -21.06 -9.17 12.79
C LEU A 149 -22.60 -9.15 12.70
N LYS A 150 -23.19 -8.05 12.21
CA LYS A 150 -24.63 -7.94 12.02
C LYS A 150 -25.12 -8.80 10.85
N GLU A 151 -24.33 -8.86 9.78
CA GLU A 151 -24.61 -9.65 8.58
C GLU A 151 -24.47 -11.18 8.83
N LEU A 152 -23.73 -11.58 9.88
CA LEU A 152 -23.57 -12.98 10.29
C LEU A 152 -24.70 -13.53 11.17
N GLY A 153 -25.63 -12.68 11.64
CA GLY A 153 -26.59 -13.03 12.69
C GLY A 153 -27.57 -14.16 12.35
N ASP A 154 -27.80 -14.40 11.06
CA ASP A 154 -28.69 -15.44 10.55
C ASP A 154 -27.98 -16.77 10.26
N PHE A 155 -26.66 -16.84 10.48
CA PHE A 155 -25.82 -18.00 10.17
C PHE A 155 -25.33 -18.70 11.44
N SER A 156 -25.24 -20.03 11.38
CA SER A 156 -24.73 -20.92 12.42
C SER A 156 -23.65 -21.84 11.85
N VAL A 157 -22.80 -22.41 12.68
CA VAL A 157 -21.66 -23.24 12.20
C VAL A 157 -22.12 -24.39 11.28
N SER A 158 -23.22 -25.06 11.63
CA SER A 158 -23.78 -26.19 10.88
C SER A 158 -24.38 -25.83 9.52
N ASN A 159 -24.77 -24.58 9.29
CA ASN A 159 -25.41 -24.16 8.03
C ASN A 159 -24.45 -23.44 7.07
N LEU A 160 -23.15 -23.44 7.36
CA LEU A 160 -22.11 -22.83 6.52
C LEU A 160 -21.64 -23.76 5.40
N ASP A 161 -22.42 -23.78 4.32
CA ASP A 161 -22.05 -24.38 3.04
C ASP A 161 -21.77 -23.31 1.95
N ASN A 162 -21.43 -23.75 0.74
CA ASN A 162 -21.15 -22.83 -0.37
C ASN A 162 -22.36 -21.95 -0.74
N THR A 163 -23.59 -22.43 -0.54
CA THR A 163 -24.82 -21.68 -0.84
C THR A 163 -25.05 -20.60 0.21
N ALA A 164 -24.87 -20.93 1.49
CA ALA A 164 -24.94 -19.98 2.59
C ALA A 164 -23.88 -18.88 2.44
N TYR A 165 -22.65 -19.23 2.07
CA TYR A 165 -21.60 -18.24 1.80
C TYR A 165 -21.94 -17.34 0.62
N ARG A 166 -22.53 -17.89 -0.45
CA ARG A 166 -23.00 -17.08 -1.57
C ARG A 166 -24.08 -16.10 -1.14
N ASN A 167 -25.08 -16.56 -0.40
CA ASN A 167 -26.17 -15.70 0.10
C ASN A 167 -25.66 -14.62 1.06
N LEU A 168 -24.67 -14.95 1.90
CA LEU A 168 -24.01 -13.98 2.78
C LEU A 168 -23.23 -12.95 1.96
N GLN A 169 -22.48 -13.37 0.94
CA GLN A 169 -21.76 -12.46 0.04
C GLN A 169 -22.73 -11.53 -0.71
N GLU A 170 -23.86 -12.04 -1.19
CA GLU A 170 -24.95 -11.24 -1.80
C GLU A 170 -25.51 -10.22 -0.80
N THR A 171 -25.84 -10.66 0.41
CA THR A 171 -26.32 -9.79 1.49
C THR A 171 -25.33 -8.68 1.83
N ILE A 172 -24.04 -8.99 1.97
CA ILE A 172 -22.97 -8.02 2.22
C ILE A 172 -22.95 -6.94 1.14
N CYS A 173 -23.05 -7.34 -0.13
CA CYS A 173 -23.08 -6.40 -1.25
C CYS A 173 -24.34 -5.55 -1.27
N HIS A 174 -25.53 -6.15 -1.16
CA HIS A 174 -26.78 -5.40 -1.14
C HIS A 174 -26.84 -4.40 0.03
N ASN A 175 -26.40 -4.80 1.23
CA ASN A 175 -26.32 -3.91 2.38
C ASN A 175 -25.30 -2.79 2.19
N ALA A 176 -24.15 -3.08 1.58
CA ALA A 176 -23.16 -2.04 1.25
C ALA A 176 -23.71 -1.02 0.24
N VAL A 177 -24.50 -1.46 -0.74
CA VAL A 177 -25.15 -0.59 -1.73
C VAL A 177 -26.24 0.25 -1.11
N ALA A 178 -27.12 -0.34 -0.29
CA ALA A 178 -28.19 0.39 0.39
C ALA A 178 -27.65 1.53 1.27
N ASN A 179 -26.48 1.34 1.88
CA ASN A 179 -25.79 2.37 2.66
C ASN A 179 -24.99 3.37 1.81
N ALA A 180 -24.71 3.04 0.54
CA ALA A 180 -24.01 3.92 -0.38
C ALA A 180 -25.01 4.81 -1.15
N ARG A 181 -25.02 6.12 -0.86
CA ARG A 181 -25.92 7.12 -1.47
C ARG A 181 -25.84 7.27 -3.01
N LYS A 182 -25.14 6.38 -3.75
CA LYS A 182 -24.72 6.62 -5.15
C LYS A 182 -24.69 5.41 -6.09
N LEU A 183 -25.08 4.19 -5.68
CA LEU A 183 -25.04 3.02 -6.58
C LEU A 183 -26.46 2.58 -6.95
N ASP A 184 -26.78 2.64 -8.25
CA ASP A 184 -27.96 1.98 -8.81
C ASP A 184 -27.74 0.46 -8.79
N ALA A 185 -28.83 -0.29 -8.52
CA ALA A 185 -29.00 -1.75 -8.47
C ALA A 185 -27.74 -2.60 -8.79
N TRP A 186 -27.07 -3.08 -7.73
CA TRP A 186 -26.02 -4.11 -7.84
C TRP A 186 -26.64 -5.49 -8.07
N MET A 187 -26.03 -6.30 -8.93
CA MET A 187 -26.40 -7.70 -9.16
C MET A 187 -25.23 -8.64 -8.84
N TYR A 188 -25.56 -9.90 -8.52
CA TYR A 188 -24.53 -10.93 -8.28
C TYR A 188 -23.63 -11.12 -9.51
N GLY A 189 -22.33 -11.10 -9.29
CA GLY A 189 -21.28 -11.14 -10.31
C GLY A 189 -20.64 -9.78 -10.61
N ASP A 190 -21.30 -8.67 -10.26
CA ASP A 190 -20.75 -7.32 -10.39
C ASP A 190 -19.64 -7.07 -9.36
N GLU A 191 -18.79 -6.10 -9.64
CA GLU A 191 -17.75 -5.65 -8.71
C GLU A 191 -18.37 -5.21 -7.38
N PRO A 192 -17.91 -5.77 -6.24
CA PRO A 192 -18.49 -5.44 -4.95
C PRO A 192 -18.09 -4.01 -4.56
N PRO A 193 -18.98 -3.25 -3.90
CA PRO A 193 -18.63 -1.97 -3.30
C PRO A 193 -17.38 -2.08 -2.42
N SER A 194 -16.60 -0.99 -2.32
CA SER A 194 -15.33 -1.02 -1.58
C SER A 194 -15.46 -1.53 -0.13
N SER A 195 -16.53 -1.16 0.57
CA SER A 195 -16.83 -1.66 1.92
C SER A 195 -17.20 -3.14 1.93
N ALA A 196 -18.01 -3.61 0.99
CA ALA A 196 -18.34 -5.03 0.82
C ALA A 196 -17.08 -5.88 0.55
N ARG A 197 -16.18 -5.40 -0.31
CA ARG A 197 -14.91 -6.08 -0.60
C ARG A 197 -14.07 -6.31 0.65
N LYS A 198 -13.97 -5.29 1.52
CA LYS A 198 -13.26 -5.40 2.80
C LYS A 198 -13.96 -6.42 3.71
N ARG A 199 -15.29 -6.36 3.83
CA ARG A 199 -16.06 -7.31 4.66
C ARG A 199 -15.95 -8.74 4.15
N MET A 200 -15.94 -8.97 2.84
CA MET A 200 -15.72 -10.30 2.27
C MET A 200 -14.31 -10.84 2.55
N SER A 201 -13.29 -9.97 2.51
CA SER A 201 -11.92 -10.35 2.91
C SER A 201 -11.87 -10.74 4.38
N LEU A 202 -12.47 -9.93 5.25
CA LEU A 202 -12.57 -10.20 6.68
C LEU A 202 -13.36 -11.48 6.97
N LEU A 203 -14.45 -11.74 6.25
CA LEU A 203 -15.22 -12.99 6.35
C LEU A 203 -14.36 -14.20 6.01
N TYR A 204 -13.58 -14.12 4.92
CA TYR A 204 -12.69 -15.21 4.51
C TYR A 204 -11.65 -15.53 5.59
N GLU A 205 -10.95 -14.51 6.09
CA GLU A 205 -9.94 -14.66 7.13
C GLU A 205 -10.56 -15.14 8.45
N LEU A 206 -11.70 -14.57 8.87
CA LEU A 206 -12.41 -14.97 10.07
C LEU A 206 -12.80 -16.45 10.06
N ILE A 207 -13.39 -16.95 8.97
CA ILE A 207 -13.77 -18.37 8.87
C ILE A 207 -12.53 -19.26 8.89
N GLN A 208 -11.45 -18.85 8.21
CA GLN A 208 -10.20 -19.60 8.21
C GLN A 208 -9.61 -19.68 9.63
N ASP A 209 -9.58 -18.58 10.36
CA ASP A 209 -9.04 -18.51 11.71
C ASP A 209 -9.93 -19.27 12.72
N LEU A 210 -11.25 -19.14 12.64
CA LEU A 210 -12.17 -19.92 13.49
C LEU A 210 -12.00 -21.43 13.27
N LYS A 211 -11.75 -21.86 12.02
CA LYS A 211 -11.52 -23.27 11.70
C LYS A 211 -10.13 -23.76 12.12
N GLN A 212 -9.09 -22.96 11.90
CA GLN A 212 -7.69 -23.40 12.07
C GLN A 212 -7.12 -23.12 13.46
N VAL A 213 -7.54 -22.02 14.11
CA VAL A 213 -7.03 -21.56 15.41
C VAL A 213 -7.96 -22.03 16.53
N GLU A 214 -9.26 -21.80 16.41
CA GLU A 214 -10.25 -22.19 17.42
C GLU A 214 -10.77 -23.62 17.23
N GLY A 215 -10.46 -24.26 16.10
CA GLY A 215 -10.89 -25.64 15.82
C GLY A 215 -12.40 -25.81 15.65
N ILE A 216 -13.13 -24.72 15.37
CA ILE A 216 -14.57 -24.77 15.15
C ILE A 216 -14.85 -25.67 13.92
N PRO A 217 -15.78 -26.64 14.01
CA PRO A 217 -16.06 -27.61 12.94
C PRO A 217 -16.87 -26.98 11.79
N ILE A 218 -16.31 -25.95 11.15
CA ILE A 218 -16.92 -25.26 10.02
C ILE A 218 -16.85 -26.16 8.77
N PRO A 219 -17.98 -26.51 8.14
CA PRO A 219 -18.03 -27.47 7.03
C PRO A 219 -17.19 -27.05 5.82
N ALA A 220 -17.33 -25.79 5.39
CA ALA A 220 -16.66 -25.25 4.21
C ALA A 220 -15.96 -23.91 4.52
N VAL A 221 -14.95 -23.55 3.72
CA VAL A 221 -14.36 -22.20 3.74
C VAL A 221 -14.93 -21.43 2.55
N PRO A 222 -15.33 -20.16 2.70
CA PRO A 222 -15.93 -19.40 1.61
C PRO A 222 -14.98 -19.29 0.42
N THR A 223 -15.48 -19.58 -0.78
CA THR A 223 -14.76 -19.26 -2.01
C THR A 223 -14.65 -17.75 -2.17
N ARG A 224 -13.48 -17.27 -2.62
CA ARG A 224 -13.30 -15.84 -2.92
C ARG A 224 -14.33 -15.38 -3.95
N TYR A 225 -14.98 -14.24 -3.66
CA TYR A 225 -15.99 -13.67 -4.54
C TYR A 225 -15.37 -13.30 -5.89
N ASN A 226 -15.78 -13.99 -6.95
CA ASN A 226 -15.24 -13.80 -8.30
C ASN A 226 -16.07 -12.76 -9.06
N SER A 227 -15.90 -11.48 -8.72
CA SER A 227 -16.47 -10.41 -9.53
C SER A 227 -15.65 -10.16 -10.77
N LYS A 228 -16.33 -9.95 -11.90
CA LYS A 228 -15.70 -9.32 -13.06
C LYS A 228 -16.06 -7.84 -13.02
N PRO A 229 -15.08 -6.91 -13.10
CA PRO A 229 -15.41 -5.50 -13.24
C PRO A 229 -16.27 -5.34 -14.49
N SER A 230 -17.35 -4.55 -14.38
CA SER A 230 -18.24 -4.29 -15.51
C SER A 230 -17.44 -3.77 -16.70
N ARG A 231 -17.90 -3.99 -17.93
CA ARG A 231 -17.21 -3.47 -19.13
C ARG A 231 -16.98 -1.96 -19.02
N GLN A 232 -17.94 -1.23 -18.46
CA GLN A 232 -17.81 0.21 -18.22
C GLN A 232 -16.69 0.50 -17.22
N GLN A 233 -16.62 -0.21 -16.10
CA GLN A 233 -15.56 -0.01 -15.10
C GLN A 233 -14.17 -0.35 -15.66
N GLN A 234 -14.05 -1.44 -16.43
CA GLN A 234 -12.81 -1.78 -17.14
C GLN A 234 -12.36 -0.68 -18.09
N LEU A 235 -13.30 -0.08 -18.84
CA LEU A 235 -13.00 1.04 -19.73
C LEU A 235 -12.61 2.30 -18.93
N LEU A 236 -13.27 2.59 -17.81
CA LEU A 236 -12.94 3.71 -16.91
C LEU A 236 -11.54 3.56 -16.30
N ASP A 237 -11.15 2.34 -15.92
CA ASP A 237 -9.82 2.06 -15.38
C ASP A 237 -8.72 2.22 -16.43
N ARG A 238 -8.99 1.84 -17.69
CA ARG A 238 -8.04 2.01 -18.80
C ARG A 238 -7.77 3.46 -19.17
N ILE A 239 -8.81 4.31 -19.16
CA ILE A 239 -8.65 5.72 -19.55
C ILE A 239 -8.03 6.58 -18.44
N ASP A 240 -8.06 6.12 -17.18
CA ASP A 240 -7.69 6.85 -15.96
C ASP A 240 -7.90 8.38 -16.07
N SER A 241 -9.15 8.82 -15.94
CA SER A 241 -9.61 10.15 -16.36
C SER A 241 -8.90 11.37 -15.74
N ALA A 242 -8.04 11.20 -14.74
CA ALA A 242 -7.29 12.28 -14.08
C ALA A 242 -5.77 12.01 -14.03
N ARG A 243 -5.24 11.32 -15.05
CA ARG A 243 -3.82 10.95 -15.14
C ARG A 243 -2.92 12.12 -15.56
N SER A 244 -3.33 12.89 -16.56
CA SER A 244 -2.61 14.05 -17.10
C SER A 244 -3.48 15.29 -16.96
N LEU A 245 -3.12 16.16 -16.02
CA LEU A 245 -3.84 17.39 -15.74
C LEU A 245 -3.43 18.48 -16.74
N PRO A 246 -4.32 19.43 -17.11
CA PRO A 246 -4.02 20.46 -18.10
C PRO A 246 -2.89 21.37 -17.59
N GLU A 247 -1.77 21.39 -18.33
CA GLU A 247 -0.53 22.04 -17.88
C GLU A 247 -0.72 23.54 -17.64
N SER A 248 -1.35 24.27 -18.57
CA SER A 248 -1.58 25.71 -18.45
C SER A 248 -2.35 26.09 -17.19
N LEU A 249 -3.42 25.35 -16.88
CA LEU A 249 -4.23 25.56 -15.67
C LEU A 249 -3.45 25.20 -14.41
N LEU A 250 -2.63 24.15 -14.46
CA LEU A 250 -1.77 23.77 -13.33
C LEU A 250 -0.68 24.81 -13.05
N ARG A 251 -0.02 25.36 -14.08
CA ARG A 251 0.98 26.42 -13.92
C ARG A 251 0.37 27.63 -13.19
N SER A 252 -0.81 28.07 -13.61
CA SER A 252 -1.54 29.14 -12.92
C SER A 252 -1.89 28.77 -11.48
N ALA A 253 -2.30 27.52 -11.24
CA ALA A 253 -2.63 27.06 -9.90
C ALA A 253 -1.40 26.98 -8.97
N CYS A 254 -0.21 26.65 -9.47
CA CYS A 254 1.03 26.62 -8.68
C CYS A 254 1.40 28.00 -8.09
N ALA A 255 0.99 29.08 -8.75
CA ALA A 255 1.23 30.44 -8.29
C ALA A 255 0.20 30.93 -7.25
N GLN A 256 -0.84 30.15 -6.94
CA GLN A 256 -1.96 30.55 -6.08
C GLN A 256 -2.32 29.49 -5.03
N PRO A 257 -2.93 29.88 -3.91
CA PRO A 257 -3.52 28.90 -3.00
C PRO A 257 -4.56 28.02 -3.73
N PRO A 258 -4.62 26.72 -3.46
CA PRO A 258 -3.92 26.00 -2.39
C PRO A 258 -2.55 25.43 -2.77
N LEU A 259 -2.07 25.54 -4.02
CA LEU A 259 -0.82 24.88 -4.46
C LEU A 259 0.43 25.75 -4.30
N GLN A 260 0.28 27.03 -4.00
CA GLN A 260 1.39 27.89 -3.61
C GLN A 260 2.06 27.38 -2.32
N GLY A 261 3.40 27.35 -2.32
CA GLY A 261 4.20 26.88 -1.19
C GLY A 261 4.18 25.35 -1.04
N GLN A 262 4.15 24.87 0.21
CA GLN A 262 4.38 23.45 0.53
C GLN A 262 3.53 22.47 -0.28
N ALA A 263 2.24 22.74 -0.47
CA ALA A 263 1.35 21.85 -1.21
C ALA A 263 1.75 21.67 -2.70
N GLY A 264 2.56 22.58 -3.25
CA GLY A 264 3.17 22.46 -4.57
C GLY A 264 4.12 21.26 -4.68
N LEU A 265 4.68 20.78 -3.57
CA LEU A 265 5.55 19.59 -3.54
C LEU A 265 4.81 18.33 -4.01
N MET A 266 3.48 18.26 -3.85
CA MET A 266 2.68 17.13 -4.36
C MET A 266 2.66 17.05 -5.88
N ILE A 267 2.75 18.18 -6.58
CA ILE A 267 2.76 18.23 -8.05
C ILE A 267 4.18 18.30 -8.62
N ASP A 268 5.14 18.84 -7.86
CA ASP A 268 6.52 19.03 -8.33
C ASP A 268 7.47 17.87 -7.98
N ALA A 269 7.20 17.16 -6.89
CA ALA A 269 7.99 16.02 -6.41
C ALA A 269 7.14 14.76 -6.15
N GLY A 270 5.84 14.82 -6.46
CA GLY A 270 4.95 13.67 -6.38
C GLY A 270 4.74 13.13 -4.97
N LEU A 271 4.81 13.96 -3.93
CA LEU A 271 4.60 13.51 -2.55
C LEU A 271 3.16 13.02 -2.32
N ARG A 272 3.01 12.03 -1.45
CA ARG A 272 1.70 11.72 -0.84
C ARG A 272 1.39 12.84 0.15
N ILE A 273 0.12 13.22 0.29
CA ILE A 273 -0.26 14.31 1.22
C ILE A 273 0.21 14.09 2.66
N SER A 274 0.28 12.84 3.14
CA SER A 274 0.80 12.52 4.47
C SER A 274 2.32 12.64 4.56
N GLU A 275 3.05 12.42 3.47
CA GLU A 275 4.50 12.67 3.39
C GLU A 275 4.75 14.17 3.40
N ASP A 276 3.99 14.92 2.58
CA ASP A 276 4.06 16.38 2.49
C ASP A 276 3.80 17.03 3.84
N ALA A 277 2.70 16.67 4.51
CA ALA A 277 2.41 17.13 5.88
C ALA A 277 3.44 16.67 6.93
N GLY A 278 4.21 15.61 6.64
CA GLY A 278 5.21 15.05 7.56
C GLY A 278 6.62 15.60 7.37
N LEU A 279 6.83 16.52 6.42
CA LEU A 279 8.11 17.15 6.16
C LEU A 279 8.52 18.06 7.33
N LEU A 280 9.81 18.02 7.65
CA LEU A 280 10.45 18.98 8.55
C LEU A 280 11.01 20.15 7.74
N PHE A 281 11.29 21.28 8.36
CA PHE A 281 12.06 22.34 7.68
C PHE A 281 13.43 21.85 7.21
N ASP A 282 14.07 20.98 7.97
CA ASP A 282 15.36 20.36 7.62
C ASP A 282 15.25 19.27 6.54
N SER A 283 14.03 18.88 6.15
CA SER A 283 13.83 18.01 4.99
C SER A 283 14.11 18.72 3.67
N LEU A 284 14.05 20.06 3.64
CA LEU A 284 14.43 20.87 2.49
C LEU A 284 15.94 21.12 2.52
N ARG A 285 16.66 20.58 1.55
CA ARG A 285 18.11 20.64 1.44
C ARG A 285 18.55 21.37 0.19
N ALA A 286 19.78 21.86 0.24
CA ALA A 286 20.44 22.56 -0.84
C ALA A 286 21.72 21.83 -1.25
N ILE A 287 22.08 21.93 -2.52
CA ILE A 287 23.34 21.45 -3.06
C ILE A 287 23.89 22.45 -4.06
N ASP A 288 25.18 22.77 -3.92
CA ASP A 288 25.86 23.63 -4.87
C ASP A 288 26.20 22.86 -6.14
N THR A 289 25.92 23.49 -7.28
CA THR A 289 26.11 22.92 -8.60
C THR A 289 26.84 23.92 -9.49
N SER A 290 27.19 23.48 -10.71
CA SER A 290 27.75 24.36 -11.74
C SER A 290 26.79 25.49 -12.14
N GLN A 291 25.49 25.35 -11.85
CA GLN A 291 24.44 26.32 -12.18
C GLN A 291 23.99 27.13 -10.95
N GLY A 292 24.77 27.08 -9.87
CA GLY A 292 24.43 27.67 -8.56
C GLY A 292 23.77 26.67 -7.62
N THR A 293 23.19 27.17 -6.54
CA THR A 293 22.55 26.35 -5.51
C THR A 293 21.19 25.85 -5.98
N LEU A 294 21.04 24.51 -6.03
CA LEU A 294 19.80 23.82 -6.34
C LEU A 294 19.27 23.07 -5.11
N TYR A 295 18.03 22.57 -5.18
CA TYR A 295 17.32 22.08 -4.00
C TYR A 295 16.69 20.71 -4.20
N TYR A 296 16.57 19.98 -3.10
CA TYR A 296 15.92 18.68 -3.04
C TYR A 296 15.23 18.49 -1.69
N VAL A 297 14.32 17.51 -1.64
CA VAL A 297 13.60 17.16 -0.41
C VAL A 297 13.93 15.73 0.00
N GLU A 298 14.29 15.55 1.26
CA GLU A 298 14.48 14.25 1.91
C GLU A 298 13.21 13.81 2.61
N ILE A 299 12.59 12.75 2.09
CA ILE A 299 11.32 12.24 2.60
C ILE A 299 11.62 11.13 3.59
N THR A 300 11.59 11.47 4.88
CA THR A 300 11.98 10.59 5.98
C THR A 300 10.81 10.21 6.91
N GLY A 301 9.69 10.92 6.78
CA GLY A 301 8.54 10.81 7.68
C GLY A 301 7.21 10.99 6.96
N GLN A 302 6.14 10.63 7.66
CA GLN A 302 4.78 10.95 7.25
C GLN A 302 3.90 11.19 8.48
N LEU A 303 2.83 11.96 8.28
CA LEU A 303 1.79 12.12 9.28
C LEU A 303 0.96 10.83 9.42
N SER A 304 0.81 10.37 10.66
CA SER A 304 -0.15 9.33 11.01
C SER A 304 -1.58 9.90 11.11
N PRO A 305 -2.63 9.05 11.15
CA PRO A 305 -4.01 9.54 11.32
C PRO A 305 -4.24 10.35 12.60
N SER A 306 -3.43 10.15 13.64
CA SER A 306 -3.50 10.92 14.89
C SER A 306 -2.84 12.30 14.80
N GLY A 307 -2.33 12.68 13.63
CA GLY A 307 -1.60 13.92 13.41
C GLY A 307 -0.15 13.89 13.86
N LYS A 308 0.30 12.80 14.51
CA LYS A 308 1.70 12.65 14.91
C LYS A 308 2.57 12.29 13.70
N ARG A 309 3.73 12.93 13.57
CA ARG A 309 4.76 12.52 12.62
C ARG A 309 5.29 11.15 13.03
N THR A 310 5.43 10.26 12.05
CA THR A 310 6.06 8.95 12.19
C THR A 310 7.21 8.86 11.20
N GLU A 311 8.36 8.37 11.64
CA GLU A 311 9.44 7.99 10.73
C GLU A 311 9.02 6.73 9.98
N ILE A 312 9.29 6.67 8.68
CA ILE A 312 8.70 5.62 7.86
C ILE A 312 9.51 4.32 7.98
N THR A 313 9.03 3.36 8.76
CA THR A 313 9.61 1.99 8.85
C THR A 313 8.91 0.95 7.96
N LYS A 314 8.05 1.36 6.99
CA LYS A 314 7.24 0.37 6.22
C LYS A 314 8.09 -0.53 5.31
N THR A 315 9.12 0.04 4.68
CA THR A 315 10.04 -0.60 3.73
C THR A 315 11.22 0.35 3.56
N ASP A 316 12.47 -0.12 3.44
CA ASP A 316 13.64 0.74 3.22
C ASP A 316 13.47 1.70 2.02
N SER A 317 12.67 1.32 1.01
CA SER A 317 12.31 2.12 -0.17
C SER A 317 11.40 3.33 0.10
N SER A 318 10.99 3.56 1.35
CA SER A 318 10.17 4.71 1.72
C SER A 318 11.00 5.96 2.01
N TYR A 319 12.25 5.80 2.46
CA TYR A 319 13.23 6.87 2.53
C TYR A 319 13.70 7.18 1.11
N ARG A 320 13.46 8.40 0.67
CA ARG A 320 13.87 8.81 -0.67
C ARG A 320 14.14 10.29 -0.74
N THR A 321 14.94 10.64 -1.74
CA THR A 321 15.27 12.02 -2.08
C THR A 321 14.70 12.33 -3.44
N VAL A 322 14.12 13.52 -3.60
CA VAL A 322 13.50 13.97 -4.85
C VAL A 322 13.94 15.41 -5.12
N PRO A 323 14.39 15.75 -6.34
CA PRO A 323 14.74 17.12 -6.67
C PRO A 323 13.47 17.98 -6.79
N ILE A 324 13.58 19.25 -6.45
CA ILE A 324 12.47 20.21 -6.58
C ILE A 324 12.87 21.39 -7.45
N SER A 325 11.88 22.01 -8.07
CA SER A 325 12.05 23.21 -8.89
C SER A 325 12.58 24.36 -8.03
N TYR A 326 13.53 25.12 -8.58
CA TYR A 326 14.25 26.17 -7.87
C TYR A 326 13.30 27.24 -7.30
N GLU A 327 12.30 27.67 -8.06
CA GLU A 327 11.35 28.71 -7.68
C GLU A 327 10.51 28.29 -6.48
N LEU A 328 9.99 27.05 -6.50
CA LEU A 328 9.25 26.49 -5.38
C LEU A 328 10.14 26.40 -4.14
N ALA A 329 11.39 25.96 -4.30
CA ALA A 329 12.33 25.87 -3.19
C ALA A 329 12.63 27.25 -2.58
N GLN A 330 12.85 28.27 -3.41
CA GLN A 330 13.07 29.65 -2.97
C GLN A 330 11.90 30.19 -2.16
N ASP A 331 10.67 29.93 -2.58
CA ASP A 331 9.48 30.34 -1.83
C ASP A 331 9.42 29.66 -0.46
N LEU A 332 9.77 28.37 -0.38
CA LEU A 332 9.84 27.63 0.89
C LEU A 332 10.99 28.11 1.79
N VAL A 333 12.17 28.40 1.23
CA VAL A 333 13.32 28.93 1.98
C VAL A 333 13.02 30.31 2.54
N ARG A 334 12.43 31.21 1.74
CA ARG A 334 12.01 32.55 2.21
C ARG A 334 10.97 32.44 3.31
N TYR A 335 10.01 31.53 3.17
CA TYR A 335 9.01 31.28 4.20
C TYR A 335 9.65 30.78 5.50
N ARG A 336 10.60 29.85 5.41
CA ARG A 336 11.39 29.38 6.54
C ARG A 336 12.14 30.53 7.23
N GLN A 337 12.92 31.30 6.47
CA GLN A 337 13.72 32.41 7.01
C GLN A 337 12.85 33.41 7.79
N LYS A 338 11.72 33.82 7.20
CA LYS A 338 10.77 34.73 7.86
C LYS A 338 10.25 34.19 9.19
N LEU A 339 10.00 32.88 9.28
CA LEU A 339 9.54 32.27 10.52
C LEU A 339 10.68 32.12 11.54
N GLU A 340 11.88 31.77 11.10
CA GLU A 340 13.05 31.61 11.96
C GLU A 340 13.49 32.95 12.59
N GLU A 341 13.31 34.08 11.88
CA GLU A 341 13.51 35.43 12.42
C GLU A 341 12.66 35.70 13.67
N THR A 342 11.46 35.10 13.75
CA THR A 342 10.51 35.33 14.85
C THR A 342 10.55 34.22 15.91
N HIS A 343 10.79 32.98 15.50
CA HIS A 343 10.60 31.80 16.35
C HIS A 343 11.89 31.01 16.62
N GLY A 344 13.04 31.47 16.15
CA GLY A 344 14.32 30.78 16.30
C GLY A 344 14.47 29.58 15.36
N ASP A 345 15.35 28.63 15.69
CA ASP A 345 15.63 27.46 14.85
C ASP A 345 14.40 26.55 14.72
N LEU A 346 13.93 26.36 13.47
CA LEU A 346 12.78 25.53 13.14
C LEU A 346 13.17 24.21 12.45
N SER A 347 14.45 23.88 12.35
CA SER A 347 14.95 22.74 11.56
C SER A 347 14.19 21.44 11.83
N LEU A 348 13.95 21.10 13.10
CA LEU A 348 13.24 19.88 13.51
C LEU A 348 11.71 20.03 13.67
N ARG A 349 11.15 21.19 13.31
CA ARG A 349 9.71 21.46 13.34
C ARG A 349 9.06 21.08 12.01
N LEU A 350 7.76 20.74 12.04
CA LEU A 350 7.03 20.42 10.80
C LEU A 350 6.89 21.66 9.91
N LEU A 351 7.16 21.49 8.62
CA LEU A 351 6.99 22.54 7.61
C LEU A 351 5.54 23.04 7.51
N CYS A 352 4.56 22.16 7.79
CA CYS A 352 3.14 22.52 7.78
C CYS A 352 2.64 23.23 9.05
N GLY A 353 3.54 23.47 10.02
CA GLY A 353 3.22 24.23 11.22
C GLY A 353 2.89 25.69 10.92
N GLN A 354 2.44 26.42 11.94
CA GLN A 354 2.05 27.82 11.82
C GLN A 354 2.72 28.65 12.91
N GLY A 355 3.18 29.85 12.55
CA GLY A 355 3.58 30.85 13.53
C GLY A 355 2.33 31.40 14.24
N GLU A 356 2.36 31.40 15.57
CA GLU A 356 1.34 31.96 16.45
C GLU A 356 2.00 32.99 17.40
N GLU A 357 1.20 33.80 18.09
CA GLU A 357 1.70 34.84 19.01
C GLU A 357 2.62 34.27 20.10
N ASP A 358 2.30 33.08 20.61
CA ASP A 358 3.05 32.39 21.66
C ASP A 358 4.18 31.47 21.12
N GLY A 359 4.44 31.49 19.80
CA GLY A 359 5.50 30.73 19.16
C GLY A 359 5.05 29.88 17.98
N PHE A 360 5.96 29.02 17.48
CA PHE A 360 5.64 28.12 16.38
C PHE A 360 4.82 26.92 16.86
N ASN A 361 3.69 26.64 16.21
CA ASN A 361 2.78 25.55 16.54
C ASN A 361 2.69 24.52 15.41
N ASP A 362 3.22 23.33 15.67
CA ASP A 362 3.16 22.15 14.81
C ASP A 362 2.59 20.93 15.56
N SER A 363 1.73 21.20 16.55
CA SER A 363 1.06 20.15 17.30
C SER A 363 0.32 19.16 16.38
N PRO A 364 0.12 17.90 16.80
CA PRO A 364 -0.59 16.90 15.99
C PRO A 364 -1.95 17.38 15.48
N ALA A 365 -2.68 18.16 16.28
CA ALA A 365 -3.95 18.75 15.88
C ALA A 365 -3.79 19.76 14.72
N LYS A 366 -2.77 20.61 14.75
CA LYS A 366 -2.50 21.61 13.70
C LYS A 366 -2.03 20.94 12.41
N ALA A 367 -1.14 19.96 12.50
CA ALA A 367 -0.69 19.20 11.33
C ALA A 367 -1.84 18.42 10.68
N ALA A 368 -2.69 17.78 11.48
CA ALA A 368 -3.90 17.10 10.98
C ALA A 368 -4.88 18.08 10.34
N ALA A 369 -5.10 19.25 10.93
CA ALA A 369 -5.96 20.30 10.37
C ALA A 369 -5.43 20.83 9.04
N TRP A 370 -4.10 21.01 8.90
CA TRP A 370 -3.47 21.37 7.63
C TRP A 370 -3.76 20.30 6.57
N GLN A 371 -3.51 19.02 6.88
CA GLN A 371 -3.73 17.92 5.95
C GLN A 371 -5.20 17.80 5.55
N GLU A 372 -6.13 17.97 6.49
CA GLU A 372 -7.57 17.96 6.22
C GLU A 372 -7.97 19.12 5.30
N ARG A 373 -7.46 20.34 5.57
CA ARG A 373 -7.71 21.52 4.75
C ARG A 373 -7.23 21.31 3.32
N ILE A 374 -6.00 20.85 3.12
CA ILE A 374 -5.45 20.59 1.79
C ILE A 374 -6.20 19.45 1.08
N SER A 375 -6.60 18.41 1.82
CA SER A 375 -7.46 17.32 1.30
C SER A 375 -8.82 17.78 0.81
N LYS A 376 -9.28 18.98 1.20
CA LYS A 376 -10.53 19.59 0.70
C LYS A 376 -10.27 20.59 -0.42
N LEU A 377 -9.30 21.49 -0.24
CA LEU A 377 -9.03 22.58 -1.18
C LEU A 377 -8.49 22.09 -2.53
N VAL A 378 -7.57 21.13 -2.54
CA VAL A 378 -6.99 20.62 -3.80
C VAL A 378 -8.05 19.93 -4.67
N PRO A 379 -8.91 19.03 -4.15
CA PRO A 379 -10.02 18.51 -4.94
C PRO A 379 -10.99 19.59 -5.42
N GLN A 380 -11.24 20.64 -4.63
CA GLN A 380 -12.11 21.75 -5.06
C GLN A 380 -11.51 22.48 -6.26
N LEU A 381 -10.21 22.80 -6.22
CA LEU A 381 -9.47 23.38 -7.34
C LEU A 381 -9.57 22.49 -8.59
N LEU A 382 -9.22 21.21 -8.48
CA LEU A 382 -9.21 20.27 -9.61
C LEU A 382 -10.60 19.95 -10.17
N ARG A 383 -11.68 20.31 -9.46
CA ARG A 383 -13.08 20.14 -9.88
C ARG A 383 -13.72 21.44 -10.36
N GLN A 384 -12.94 22.52 -10.47
CA GLN A 384 -13.41 23.74 -11.12
C GLN A 384 -13.84 23.45 -12.57
N LYS A 385 -14.73 24.30 -13.09
CA LYS A 385 -15.32 24.11 -14.43
C LYS A 385 -14.26 24.05 -15.52
N ASP A 386 -13.22 24.88 -15.43
CA ASP A 386 -12.17 24.96 -16.46
C ASP A 386 -11.30 23.70 -16.49
N PHE A 387 -10.87 23.20 -15.31
CA PHE A 387 -10.19 21.90 -15.21
C PHE A 387 -11.04 20.77 -15.77
N SER A 388 -12.31 20.71 -15.36
CA SER A 388 -13.23 19.65 -15.77
C SER A 388 -13.48 19.67 -17.28
N ARG A 389 -13.65 20.88 -17.86
CA ARG A 389 -13.84 21.06 -19.30
C ARG A 389 -12.59 20.69 -20.08
N ALA A 390 -11.43 21.18 -19.68
CA ALA A 390 -10.17 20.87 -20.34
C ALA A 390 -9.87 19.36 -20.34
N LEU A 391 -10.07 18.69 -19.19
CA LEU A 391 -9.91 17.24 -19.07
C LEU A 391 -10.95 16.45 -19.88
N ALA A 392 -12.20 16.93 -19.94
CA ALA A 392 -13.23 16.31 -20.76
C ALA A 392 -12.93 16.44 -22.26
N SER A 393 -12.44 17.60 -22.70
CA SER A 393 -12.07 17.84 -24.10
C SER A 393 -10.83 17.07 -24.54
N ALA A 394 -9.91 16.75 -23.61
CA ALA A 394 -8.69 16.00 -23.90
C ALA A 394 -8.87 14.47 -23.90
N ARG A 395 -10.10 13.96 -23.77
CA ARG A 395 -10.37 12.51 -23.75
C ARG A 395 -10.01 11.88 -25.09
N ALA A 396 -9.09 10.92 -25.06
CA ALA A 396 -8.80 10.09 -26.22
C ALA A 396 -10.02 9.24 -26.66
N TYR A 397 -10.88 8.86 -25.72
CA TYR A 397 -12.07 8.02 -25.96
C TYR A 397 -13.28 8.51 -25.16
N CYS A 398 -14.45 8.53 -25.79
CA CYS A 398 -15.72 8.96 -25.18
C CYS A 398 -16.72 7.79 -25.14
N PHE A 399 -17.19 7.44 -23.94
CA PHE A 399 -18.26 6.47 -23.71
C PHE A 399 -18.96 6.78 -22.40
N SER A 400 -20.29 6.71 -22.34
CA SER A 400 -21.05 7.02 -21.12
C SER A 400 -20.54 8.30 -20.43
N GLN A 401 -20.69 9.45 -21.09
CA GLN A 401 -20.09 10.72 -20.67
C GLN A 401 -20.37 11.03 -19.19
N LYS A 402 -21.60 10.78 -18.73
CA LYS A 402 -21.99 10.90 -17.32
C LYS A 402 -21.10 10.08 -16.39
N ALA A 403 -20.80 8.82 -16.74
CA ALA A 403 -19.93 7.96 -15.94
C ALA A 403 -18.47 8.41 -15.97
N GLN A 404 -17.97 8.87 -17.14
CA GLN A 404 -16.62 9.44 -17.24
C GLN A 404 -16.47 10.72 -16.42
N ASP A 405 -17.50 11.58 -16.40
CA ASP A 405 -17.50 12.82 -15.62
C ASP A 405 -17.53 12.54 -14.11
N ILE A 406 -18.32 11.55 -13.67
CA ILE A 406 -18.33 11.08 -12.28
C ILE A 406 -16.94 10.52 -11.90
N ALA A 407 -16.39 9.63 -12.72
CA ALA A 407 -15.09 9.02 -12.47
C ALA A 407 -13.96 10.05 -12.41
N LEU A 408 -13.96 11.03 -13.33
CA LEU A 408 -13.06 12.18 -13.31
C LEU A 408 -13.16 12.92 -11.98
N ARG A 409 -14.38 13.32 -11.58
CA ARG A 409 -14.61 14.05 -10.33
C ARG A 409 -14.14 13.29 -9.09
N ASP A 410 -14.39 11.98 -9.04
CA ASP A 410 -14.00 11.11 -7.93
C ASP A 410 -12.47 10.89 -7.89
N ARG A 411 -11.80 10.90 -9.05
CA ARG A 411 -10.34 10.78 -9.16
C ARG A 411 -9.59 12.10 -8.99
N SER A 412 -10.25 13.26 -9.11
CA SER A 412 -9.70 14.59 -8.80
C SER A 412 -9.45 14.77 -7.30
N THR A 413 -8.38 14.14 -6.80
CA THR A 413 -7.92 14.16 -5.40
C THR A 413 -6.50 14.71 -5.32
N CYS A 414 -5.94 14.89 -4.11
CA CYS A 414 -4.50 15.21 -3.98
C CYS A 414 -3.61 14.15 -4.66
N HIS A 415 -4.06 12.88 -4.71
CA HIS A 415 -3.32 11.83 -5.41
C HIS A 415 -3.32 12.00 -6.93
N ALA A 416 -4.24 12.81 -7.50
CA ALA A 416 -4.17 13.18 -8.93
C ALA A 416 -2.91 14.00 -9.23
N LEU A 417 -2.47 14.88 -8.32
CA LEU A 417 -1.25 15.66 -8.50
C LEU A 417 -0.02 14.75 -8.59
N ARG A 418 0.07 13.79 -7.66
CA ARG A 418 1.12 12.77 -7.67
C ARG A 418 1.11 11.92 -8.93
N ARG A 419 -0.06 11.56 -9.45
CA ARG A 419 -0.19 10.80 -10.72
C ARG A 419 0.22 11.64 -11.92
N ASN A 420 -0.10 12.93 -11.93
CA ASN A 420 0.37 13.86 -12.95
C ASN A 420 1.90 13.93 -12.96
N PHE A 421 2.52 14.09 -11.79
CA PHE A 421 3.99 14.07 -11.67
C PHE A 421 4.60 12.74 -12.15
N CYS A 422 4.03 11.60 -11.75
CA CYS A 422 4.47 10.29 -12.22
C CYS A 422 4.39 10.18 -13.76
N THR A 423 3.31 10.68 -14.35
CA THR A 423 3.14 10.69 -15.81
C THR A 423 4.16 11.60 -16.48
N TRP A 424 4.45 12.76 -15.91
CA TRP A 424 5.53 13.64 -16.37
C TRP A 424 6.90 12.95 -16.33
N LEU A 425 7.21 12.22 -15.26
CA LEU A 425 8.46 11.46 -15.17
C LEU A 425 8.61 10.48 -16.35
N TYR A 426 7.58 9.68 -16.61
CA TYR A 426 7.60 8.71 -17.70
C TYR A 426 7.64 9.34 -19.10
N CYS A 427 6.98 10.48 -19.29
CA CYS A 427 6.78 11.06 -20.62
C CYS A 427 7.80 12.17 -20.98
N GLN A 428 8.40 12.83 -20.00
CA GLN A 428 9.17 14.07 -20.23
C GLN A 428 10.51 14.14 -19.49
N SER A 429 10.75 13.33 -18.46
CA SER A 429 11.97 13.48 -17.65
C SER A 429 13.22 12.77 -18.19
N GLY A 430 13.08 11.88 -19.18
CA GLY A 430 14.16 11.03 -19.70
C GLY A 430 14.67 9.96 -18.72
N LEU A 431 14.08 9.84 -17.52
CA LEU A 431 14.53 8.90 -16.50
C LEU A 431 14.15 7.45 -16.83
N ASP A 432 15.02 6.52 -16.43
CA ASP A 432 14.72 5.09 -16.49
C ASP A 432 13.66 4.69 -15.45
N THR A 433 13.07 3.50 -15.63
CA THR A 433 12.01 3.00 -14.76
C THR A 433 12.48 2.83 -13.31
N ALA A 434 13.73 2.42 -13.08
CA ALA A 434 14.24 2.19 -11.73
C ALA A 434 14.35 3.52 -10.95
N GLU A 435 14.82 4.57 -11.60
CA GLU A 435 14.91 5.92 -11.04
C GLU A 435 13.51 6.50 -10.76
N ILE A 436 12.56 6.30 -11.68
CA ILE A 436 11.16 6.72 -11.47
C ILE A 436 10.58 6.01 -10.23
N TYR A 437 10.78 4.69 -10.09
CA TYR A 437 10.31 3.97 -8.91
C TYR A 437 10.97 4.46 -7.63
N ARG A 438 12.26 4.81 -7.67
CA ARG A 438 13.00 5.40 -6.54
C ARG A 438 12.40 6.74 -6.12
N GLN A 439 12.24 7.68 -7.05
CA GLN A 439 11.69 9.02 -6.77
C GLN A 439 10.22 8.96 -6.34
N MET A 440 9.44 8.01 -6.86
CA MET A 440 8.07 7.79 -6.41
C MET A 440 8.01 7.03 -5.07
N GLY A 441 9.06 6.33 -4.63
CA GLY A 441 8.98 5.47 -3.44
C GLY A 441 8.01 4.30 -3.66
N HIS A 442 8.12 3.66 -4.82
CA HIS A 442 7.42 2.44 -5.18
C HIS A 442 8.36 1.24 -5.02
N SER A 443 7.84 0.09 -4.58
CA SER A 443 8.61 -1.14 -4.52
C SER A 443 8.89 -1.66 -5.93
N TYR A 444 10.15 -1.97 -6.23
CA TYR A 444 10.58 -2.55 -7.51
C TYR A 444 11.53 -3.71 -7.22
N GLY A 445 11.14 -4.93 -7.60
CA GLY A 445 11.91 -6.15 -7.32
C GLY A 445 13.38 -6.12 -7.80
N PRO A 446 13.69 -5.54 -8.97
CA PRO A 446 15.06 -5.44 -9.48
C PRO A 446 15.95 -4.35 -8.87
N LEU A 447 15.42 -3.40 -8.09
CA LEU A 447 16.22 -2.29 -7.54
C LEU A 447 17.15 -2.81 -6.44
N GLN A 448 18.47 -2.84 -6.70
CA GLN A 448 19.46 -3.07 -5.66
C GLN A 448 19.46 -1.90 -4.66
N LYS A 449 19.25 -2.21 -3.38
CA LYS A 449 19.24 -1.23 -2.30
C LYS A 449 20.66 -0.73 -2.05
N LYS A 450 20.90 0.59 -2.18
CA LYS A 450 22.12 1.21 -1.64
C LYS A 450 21.89 1.56 -0.18
N ALA A 451 22.60 0.89 0.73
CA ALA A 451 22.54 1.17 2.17
C ALA A 451 23.04 2.58 2.55
N ALA A 452 23.86 3.21 1.69
CA ALA A 452 24.53 4.48 1.96
C ALA A 452 23.78 5.74 1.45
N GLY A 453 22.57 5.59 0.90
CA GLY A 453 21.88 6.72 0.25
C GLY A 453 22.52 7.13 -1.08
N LEU A 454 22.15 8.31 -1.59
CA LEU A 454 22.75 8.92 -2.79
C LEU A 454 24.03 9.67 -2.39
N THR A 455 25.09 9.51 -3.18
CA THR A 455 26.31 10.31 -3.06
C THR A 455 26.04 11.77 -3.42
N PRO A 456 26.88 12.72 -2.98
CA PRO A 456 26.75 14.13 -3.36
C PRO A 456 26.72 14.32 -4.89
N GLU A 457 27.52 13.57 -5.64
CA GLU A 457 27.54 13.62 -7.10
C GLU A 457 26.22 13.13 -7.72
N GLU A 458 25.63 12.06 -7.20
CA GLU A 458 24.32 11.57 -7.66
C GLU A 458 23.20 12.59 -7.35
N LEU A 459 23.20 13.19 -6.17
CA LEU A 459 22.27 14.26 -5.80
C LEU A 459 22.42 15.48 -6.72
N ARG A 460 23.66 15.89 -6.98
CA ARG A 460 23.98 17.02 -7.85
C ARG A 460 23.44 16.81 -9.26
N ARG A 461 23.70 15.64 -9.86
CA ARG A 461 23.16 15.26 -11.18
C ARG A 461 21.64 15.19 -11.21
N MET A 462 21.04 14.66 -10.14
CA MET A 462 19.58 14.58 -10.01
C MET A 462 18.94 15.97 -9.97
N CYS A 463 19.51 16.92 -9.22
CA CYS A 463 19.05 18.32 -9.18
C CYS A 463 19.26 19.01 -10.53
N LEU A 464 20.41 18.83 -11.18
CA LEU A 464 20.67 19.40 -12.50
C LEU A 464 19.72 18.87 -13.57
N ARG A 465 19.37 17.57 -13.53
CA ARG A 465 18.34 16.99 -14.41
C ARG A 465 17.00 17.70 -14.27
N LYS A 466 16.56 17.95 -13.03
CA LYS A 466 15.33 18.71 -12.76
C LYS A 466 15.43 20.15 -13.27
N TYR A 467 16.58 20.80 -13.10
CA TYR A 467 16.83 22.17 -13.56
C TYR A 467 16.73 22.30 -15.08
N VAL A 468 17.32 21.38 -15.84
CA VAL A 468 17.29 21.42 -17.31
C VAL A 468 15.97 20.92 -17.91
N SER A 469 15.19 20.15 -17.16
CA SER A 469 13.90 19.65 -17.63
C SER A 469 12.80 20.73 -17.52
N PRO A 470 11.81 20.75 -18.42
CA PRO A 470 10.65 21.62 -18.25
C PRO A 470 9.81 21.17 -17.06
N THR A 471 9.42 22.11 -16.19
CA THR A 471 8.57 21.85 -15.02
C THR A 471 7.34 22.75 -15.07
N LEU A 472 6.44 22.67 -14.08
CA LEU A 472 5.34 23.64 -13.97
C LEU A 472 5.82 25.04 -13.57
N TYR A 473 7.04 25.16 -13.03
CA TYR A 473 7.59 26.41 -12.52
C TYR A 473 8.45 27.14 -13.55
N HIS A 474 9.10 26.42 -14.45
CA HIS A 474 9.99 26.97 -15.48
C HIS A 474 9.95 26.16 -16.79
N SER A 475 10.40 26.78 -17.88
CA SER A 475 10.77 26.06 -19.11
C SER A 475 12.06 25.27 -18.91
N ALA A 476 12.43 24.42 -19.89
CA ALA A 476 13.74 23.80 -19.89
C ALA A 476 14.84 24.88 -19.80
N ASN A 477 15.78 24.73 -18.86
CA ASN A 477 16.89 25.67 -18.70
C ASN A 477 18.16 25.11 -19.37
N PRO A 478 18.94 25.94 -20.05
CA PRO A 478 20.24 25.49 -20.56
C PRO A 478 21.27 25.46 -19.44
N LEU A 479 22.24 24.54 -19.56
CA LEU A 479 23.46 24.56 -18.73
C LEU A 479 24.41 25.63 -19.27
N ARG A 480 24.87 26.51 -18.40
CA ARG A 480 25.76 27.61 -18.76
C ARG A 480 27.15 27.37 -18.23
N TYR A 481 28.14 27.56 -19.09
CA TYR A 481 29.54 27.38 -18.76
C TYR A 481 30.42 28.44 -19.40
N SER A 482 31.43 28.91 -18.67
CA SER A 482 32.50 29.73 -19.21
C SER A 482 33.68 28.83 -19.54
N VAL A 483 34.13 28.84 -20.80
CA VAL A 483 35.24 28.00 -21.23
C VAL A 483 36.55 28.58 -20.73
N ASP A 484 37.24 27.82 -19.88
CA ASP A 484 38.59 28.10 -19.41
C ASP A 484 39.44 26.82 -19.46
N GLY A 485 40.26 26.69 -20.51
CA GLY A 485 41.07 25.50 -20.78
C GLY A 485 40.29 24.29 -21.30
N ALA A 486 40.93 23.11 -21.27
CA ALA A 486 40.31 21.85 -21.68
C ALA A 486 39.35 21.35 -20.58
N GLN A 487 38.05 21.35 -20.86
CA GLN A 487 37.01 20.94 -19.93
C GLN A 487 36.16 19.81 -20.53
N ARG A 488 35.84 18.79 -19.72
CA ARG A 488 34.84 17.76 -20.08
C ARG A 488 33.52 18.12 -19.39
N MET A 489 32.56 18.63 -20.16
CA MET A 489 31.34 19.23 -19.62
C MET A 489 30.07 18.56 -20.15
N THR A 490 29.66 17.43 -19.58
CA THR A 490 28.22 17.20 -19.43
C THR A 490 27.96 16.50 -18.11
N GLU A 491 27.21 17.18 -17.23
CA GLU A 491 26.80 16.64 -15.92
C GLU A 491 25.47 15.88 -16.05
N VAL A 492 24.75 16.13 -17.15
CA VAL A 492 23.43 15.61 -17.48
C VAL A 492 23.37 15.31 -18.99
N PRO A 493 22.82 14.16 -19.42
CA PRO A 493 22.61 13.88 -20.85
C PRO A 493 21.46 14.72 -21.45
N ALA A 494 21.57 15.04 -22.74
CA ALA A 494 20.52 15.62 -23.59
C ALA A 494 19.86 16.92 -23.06
N CYS A 495 20.60 18.03 -23.05
CA CYS A 495 20.06 19.37 -22.78
C CYS A 495 20.70 20.45 -23.65
N GLU A 496 20.11 21.64 -23.67
CA GLU A 496 20.75 22.82 -24.24
C GLU A 496 21.97 23.22 -23.37
N VAL A 497 23.09 23.51 -24.02
CA VAL A 497 24.32 23.96 -23.36
C VAL A 497 24.77 25.28 -23.99
N ILE A 498 24.92 26.30 -23.16
CA ILE A 498 25.42 27.62 -23.56
C ILE A 498 26.86 27.74 -23.06
N LEU A 499 27.78 27.87 -24.02
CA LEU A 499 29.20 28.08 -23.76
C LEU A 499 29.57 29.54 -24.03
N THR A 500 30.18 30.20 -23.05
CA THR A 500 30.78 31.52 -23.21
C THR A 500 32.26 31.36 -23.52
N LEU A 501 32.68 31.85 -24.70
CA LEU A 501 34.07 31.75 -25.18
C LEU A 501 34.82 33.07 -25.00
N PRO A 502 36.11 33.06 -24.63
CA PRO A 502 36.93 34.26 -24.66
C PRO A 502 37.15 34.78 -26.09
N THR A 503 37.17 36.10 -26.26
CA THR A 503 37.37 36.74 -27.57
C THR A 503 38.66 36.30 -28.23
N GLY A 504 38.61 35.98 -29.53
CA GLY A 504 39.79 35.62 -30.33
C GLY A 504 40.32 34.21 -30.09
N THR A 505 39.59 33.37 -29.36
CA THR A 505 39.97 31.97 -29.14
C THR A 505 39.35 31.04 -30.18
N SER A 506 40.03 29.93 -30.45
CA SER A 506 39.51 28.79 -31.19
C SER A 506 39.46 27.61 -30.24
N ILE A 507 38.35 26.88 -30.26
CA ILE A 507 38.14 25.69 -29.43
C ILE A 507 37.69 24.52 -30.30
N GLU A 508 38.10 23.32 -29.92
CA GLU A 508 37.57 22.08 -30.46
C GLU A 508 36.51 21.54 -29.49
N LEU A 509 35.26 21.44 -29.96
CA LEU A 509 34.16 20.89 -29.18
C LEU A 509 33.88 19.46 -29.62
N THR A 510 34.00 18.51 -28.71
CA THR A 510 33.54 17.14 -28.90
C THR A 510 32.13 17.00 -28.32
N VAL A 511 31.15 16.66 -29.16
CA VAL A 511 29.77 16.39 -28.73
C VAL A 511 29.49 14.90 -28.88
N GLU A 512 29.18 14.25 -27.77
CA GLU A 512 28.79 12.84 -27.73
C GLU A 512 27.25 12.76 -27.72
N ASP A 513 26.69 12.02 -28.69
CA ASP A 513 25.26 11.72 -28.69
C ASP A 513 24.97 10.69 -27.59
N SER A 514 24.19 11.11 -26.60
CA SER A 514 23.82 10.25 -25.47
C SER A 514 22.53 9.47 -25.72
N GLU A 515 21.75 9.81 -26.74
CA GLU A 515 20.46 9.18 -27.04
C GLU A 515 20.22 9.05 -28.56
N PRO A 516 19.99 7.84 -29.12
CA PRO A 516 19.76 7.69 -30.55
C PRO A 516 18.56 8.52 -31.03
N GLY A 517 18.75 9.15 -32.18
CA GLY A 517 17.73 9.99 -32.81
C GLY A 517 17.84 11.47 -32.46
N ASN A 518 18.72 11.86 -31.53
CA ASN A 518 18.96 13.27 -31.23
C ASN A 518 19.40 14.06 -32.46
N VAL A 519 18.90 15.29 -32.55
CA VAL A 519 19.35 16.27 -33.52
C VAL A 519 20.29 17.22 -32.79
N ILE A 520 21.59 17.09 -33.06
CA ILE A 520 22.60 18.00 -32.49
C ILE A 520 22.61 19.27 -33.34
N GLN A 521 22.30 20.40 -32.71
CA GLN A 521 22.41 21.73 -33.32
C GLN A 521 23.48 22.53 -32.57
N ILE A 522 24.41 23.11 -33.33
CA ILE A 522 25.46 23.99 -32.81
C ILE A 522 25.33 25.32 -33.52
N THR A 523 25.09 26.38 -32.76
CA THR A 523 24.91 27.74 -33.27
C THR A 523 25.65 28.72 -32.38
N GLY A 524 26.09 29.85 -32.94
CA GLY A 524 26.76 30.89 -32.17
C GLY A 524 26.73 32.24 -32.88
N GLU A 525 26.52 33.30 -32.11
CA GLU A 525 26.57 34.67 -32.63
C GLU A 525 28.03 35.13 -32.77
N GLY A 526 28.42 35.58 -33.98
CA GLY A 526 29.79 36.02 -34.24
C GLY A 526 30.84 34.90 -34.26
N LEU A 527 30.42 33.63 -34.27
CA LEU A 527 31.30 32.46 -34.31
C LEU A 527 31.31 31.82 -35.70
N ASN A 528 32.48 31.38 -36.14
CA ASN A 528 32.61 30.48 -37.29
C ASN A 528 32.62 29.04 -36.80
N VAL A 529 31.61 28.25 -37.16
CA VAL A 529 31.44 26.87 -36.73
C VAL A 529 31.72 25.94 -37.91
N GLN A 530 32.71 25.06 -37.74
CA GLN A 530 33.09 24.05 -38.72
C GLN A 530 33.01 22.64 -38.11
N LEU A 531 32.30 21.74 -38.79
CA LEU A 531 32.28 20.32 -38.42
C LEU A 531 33.61 19.68 -38.82
N LEU A 532 34.40 19.24 -37.82
CA LEU A 532 35.70 18.59 -38.05
C LEU A 532 35.56 17.08 -38.31
N ARG A 533 34.71 16.39 -37.54
CA ARG A 533 34.53 14.94 -37.60
C ARG A 533 33.11 14.57 -37.17
N LYS A 534 32.55 13.51 -37.77
CA LYS A 534 31.30 12.87 -37.35
C LYS A 534 31.48 11.35 -37.41
N ASP A 535 31.39 10.70 -36.26
CA ASP A 535 31.47 9.23 -36.17
C ASP A 535 30.12 8.58 -36.50
N GLU A 536 30.17 7.32 -36.96
CA GLU A 536 28.96 6.52 -37.21
C GLU A 536 28.21 6.23 -35.89
N ARG A 537 26.88 6.26 -35.95
CA ARG A 537 26.03 5.99 -34.78
C ARG A 537 26.22 4.55 -34.34
N HIS A 538 26.40 4.34 -33.04
CA HIS A 538 26.29 3.03 -32.42
C HIS A 538 24.80 2.71 -32.24
N ASP A 539 24.35 1.54 -32.72
CA ASP A 539 23.00 1.03 -32.46
C ASP A 539 22.83 0.78 -30.96
N MET A 540 22.24 1.74 -30.24
CA MET A 540 21.83 1.55 -28.85
C MET A 540 20.36 1.12 -28.81
N GLN A 541 20.11 -0.10 -28.34
CA GLN A 541 18.76 -0.58 -28.03
C GLN A 541 18.33 -0.07 -26.66
N TYR A 542 17.14 0.55 -26.60
CA TYR A 542 16.55 1.00 -25.36
C TYR A 542 15.67 -0.05 -24.70
N THR A 543 15.70 -0.08 -23.37
CA THR A 543 14.75 -0.80 -22.50
C THR A 543 13.68 0.14 -21.93
N TYR A 544 13.19 1.12 -22.71
CA TYR A 544 12.09 1.98 -22.27
C TYR A 544 10.77 1.20 -22.29
N ALA A 545 10.20 0.94 -21.11
CA ALA A 545 8.98 0.14 -20.92
C ALA A 545 7.66 0.80 -21.42
N LEU A 546 7.72 1.88 -22.22
CA LEU A 546 6.53 2.55 -22.77
C LEU A 546 6.31 2.30 -24.25
N LEU A 547 7.34 1.90 -24.99
CA LEU A 547 7.16 1.29 -26.30
C LEU A 547 7.09 -0.19 -26.01
N ALA A 548 5.88 -0.76 -26.16
CA ALA A 548 5.75 -2.20 -26.26
C ALA A 548 6.75 -2.69 -27.32
N ASP A 549 7.35 -3.86 -27.11
CA ASP A 549 8.21 -4.48 -28.11
C ASP A 549 7.50 -4.43 -29.47
N GLU A 550 8.20 -4.19 -30.60
CA GLU A 550 7.55 -4.22 -31.92
C GLU A 550 6.82 -5.56 -32.14
N ALA A 551 7.31 -6.64 -31.51
CA ALA A 551 6.64 -7.93 -31.45
C ALA A 551 5.27 -7.89 -30.72
N GLU A 552 5.07 -7.00 -29.75
CA GLU A 552 3.80 -6.77 -29.04
C GLU A 552 2.90 -5.72 -29.73
N ILE A 553 3.47 -4.80 -30.52
CA ILE A 553 2.73 -3.82 -31.33
C ILE A 553 2.21 -4.43 -32.63
N THR A 554 2.72 -5.62 -33.01
CA THR A 554 2.12 -6.40 -34.08
C THR A 554 0.70 -6.75 -33.66
N ILE A 555 -0.26 -5.99 -34.18
CA ILE A 555 -1.69 -6.28 -34.09
C ILE A 555 -1.83 -7.71 -34.61
N LEU A 556 -1.90 -8.68 -33.70
CA LEU A 556 -2.48 -9.98 -33.97
C LEU A 556 -3.88 -9.67 -34.47
N THR A 557 -4.01 -9.67 -35.78
CA THR A 557 -5.27 -9.66 -36.50
C THR A 557 -6.06 -10.80 -35.90
N LYS A 558 -6.90 -10.50 -34.90
CA LYS A 558 -7.81 -11.47 -34.33
C LYS A 558 -8.72 -11.88 -35.48
N HIS A 559 -8.45 -13.06 -36.02
CA HIS A 559 -9.42 -13.81 -36.79
C HIS A 559 -10.74 -13.75 -36.03
N LYS A 560 -11.82 -13.41 -36.76
CA LYS A 560 -13.19 -13.52 -36.29
C LYS A 560 -13.38 -14.93 -35.71
N LEU A 561 -13.41 -15.04 -34.39
CA LEU A 561 -14.08 -16.15 -33.73
C LEU A 561 -15.55 -15.75 -33.70
N PHE A 562 -16.28 -16.15 -34.75
CA PHE A 562 -17.66 -16.63 -34.79
C PHE A 562 -18.06 -16.78 -36.28
N GLN A 563 -17.96 -18.04 -36.77
CA GLN A 563 -19.06 -18.64 -37.52
C GLN A 563 -20.03 -19.23 -36.50
#